data_AF-A0A2D9XUC2-F1
#
_entry.id   AF-A0A2D9XUC2-F1
#
_cell.length_a   1.000
_cell.length_b   1.000
_cell.length_c   1.000
_cell.angle_alpha   90.00
_cell.angle_beta   90.00
_cell.angle_gamma   90.00
#
_symmetry.space_group_name_H-M   'P 1'
#
loop_
_entity.id
_entity.type
_entity.pdbx_description
1 polymer ?
#
loop_
_entity_poly.entity_id
_entity_poly.type
_entity_poly.pdbx_seq_one_letter_code
_entity_poly.pdbx_strand_id
1 'polypeptide(L)' 'MNKLLLDILICPKSHGKLVYNVSTNELFCYESMLAYPIENDIPIMLVDRARKLKDGEIT' A
#
# COMPACT_ATOMS: atom_id res chain seq x y z
N MET A 1 -9.88 -11.65 -6.30
CA MET A 1 -9.72 -10.20 -6.14
C MET A 1 -9.72 -9.54 -7.51
N ASN A 2 -10.61 -8.57 -7.76
CA ASN A 2 -10.85 -7.99 -9.09
C ASN A 2 -9.74 -6.98 -9.42
N LYS A 3 -8.87 -7.29 -10.41
CA LYS A 3 -7.64 -6.50 -10.71
C LYS A 3 -7.91 -5.03 -11.03
N LEU A 4 -9.08 -4.71 -11.59
CA LEU A 4 -9.46 -3.35 -12.00
C LEU A 4 -9.60 -2.34 -10.85
N LEU A 5 -9.87 -2.79 -9.61
CA LEU A 5 -10.06 -1.87 -8.48
C LEU A 5 -8.74 -1.32 -7.94
N LEU A 6 -7.65 -2.10 -8.04
CA LEU A 6 -6.32 -1.69 -7.57
C LEU A 6 -5.69 -0.62 -8.47
N ASP A 7 -6.02 -0.60 -9.76
CA ASP A 7 -5.48 0.36 -10.72
C ASP A 7 -6.02 1.79 -10.50
N ILE A 8 -7.13 1.95 -9.77
CA ILE A 8 -7.73 3.25 -9.41
C ILE A 8 -7.13 3.78 -8.10
N LEU A 9 -6.62 2.90 -7.23
CA LEU A 9 -6.13 3.27 -5.92
C LEU A 9 -4.74 3.92 -6.02
N ILE A 10 -4.67 5.19 -5.62
CA ILE A 10 -3.43 5.97 -5.53
C ILE A 10 -3.01 6.14 -4.07
N CYS A 11 -1.71 6.33 -3.84
CA CYS A 11 -1.18 6.60 -2.51
C CYS A 11 -1.78 7.90 -1.93
N PRO A 12 -2.34 7.91 -0.72
CA PRO A 12 -2.92 9.11 -0.12
C PRO A 12 -1.87 10.16 0.26
N LYS A 13 -0.59 9.76 0.36
CA LYS A 13 0.52 10.66 0.71
C LYS A 13 1.22 11.28 -0.50
N SER A 14 1.54 10.48 -1.52
CA SER A 14 2.32 10.93 -2.69
C SER A 14 1.51 10.98 -3.98
N HIS A 15 0.30 10.42 -3.98
CA HIS A 15 -0.54 10.20 -5.17
C HIS A 15 0.12 9.27 -6.21
N GLY A 16 1.20 8.60 -5.82
CA GLY A 16 1.90 7.61 -6.62
C GLY A 16 1.20 6.26 -6.69
N LYS A 17 1.83 5.35 -7.43
CA LYS A 17 1.33 3.98 -7.63
C LYS A 17 1.40 3.17 -6.33
N LEU A 18 0.39 2.32 -6.14
CA LEU A 18 0.37 1.31 -5.08
C LEU A 18 0.65 -0.08 -5.66
N VAL A 19 1.38 -0.89 -4.89
CA VAL A 19 1.69 -2.29 -5.23
C VAL A 19 1.19 -3.17 -4.11
N TYR A 20 0.31 -4.12 -4.43
CA TYR A 20 -0.18 -5.07 -3.44
C TYR A 20 0.89 -6.11 -3.11
N ASN A 21 1.29 -6.19 -1.85
CA ASN A 21 2.16 -7.23 -1.32
C ASN A 21 1.32 -8.33 -0.67
N VAL A 22 1.30 -9.50 -1.32
CA VAL A 22 0.55 -10.67 -0.85
C VAL A 22 1.10 -11.24 0.45
N SER A 23 2.42 -11.16 0.67
CA SER A 23 3.08 -11.75 1.83
C SER A 23 2.77 -11.00 3.11
N THR A 24 2.64 -9.67 3.03
CA THR A 24 2.34 -8.82 4.20
C THR A 24 0.90 -8.34 4.25
N ASN A 25 0.09 -8.64 3.23
CA ASN A 25 -1.28 -8.17 3.06
C ASN A 25 -1.41 -6.64 3.15
N GLU A 26 -0.56 -5.94 2.41
CA GLU A 26 -0.42 -4.49 2.45
C GLU A 26 -0.34 -3.89 1.04
N LEU A 27 -0.66 -2.61 0.91
CA LEU A 27 -0.41 -1.81 -0.28
C LEU A 27 0.85 -0.97 -0.08
N PHE A 28 1.89 -1.25 -0.85
CA PHE A 28 3.16 -0.53 -0.80
C PHE A 28 3.14 0.68 -1.71
N CYS A 29 3.66 1.79 -1.20
CA CYS A 29 4.01 2.95 -2.00
C CYS A 29 5.50 3.24 -1.86
N TYR A 30 6.27 2.94 -2.90
CA TYR A 30 7.72 3.14 -2.90
C TYR A 30 8.12 4.61 -2.89
N GLU A 31 7.32 5.51 -3.48
CA GLU A 31 7.60 6.94 -3.49
C GLU A 31 7.51 7.58 -2.09
N SER A 32 6.49 7.19 -1.32
CA SER A 32 6.30 7.68 0.05
C SER A 32 7.00 6.82 1.10
N MET A 33 7.54 5.67 0.71
CA MET A 33 8.16 4.68 1.59
C MET A 33 7.20 4.16 2.67
N LEU A 34 5.92 4.01 2.32
CA LEU A 34 4.85 3.60 3.23
C LEU A 34 4.16 2.31 2.76
N ALA A 35 3.76 1.49 3.73
CA ALA A 35 2.90 0.33 3.55
C ALA A 35 1.57 0.54 4.29
N TYR A 36 0.46 0.42 3.56
CA TYR A 36 -0.90 0.56 4.08
C TYR A 36 -1.51 -0.82 4.31
N PRO A 37 -1.93 -1.17 5.53
CA PRO A 37 -2.47 -2.50 5.82
C PRO A 37 -3.86 -2.71 5.23
N ILE A 38 -4.16 -3.95 4.90
CA ILE A 38 -5.51 -4.40 4.54
C ILE A 38 -6.06 -5.19 5.72
N GLU A 39 -7.13 -4.70 6.33
CA GLU A 39 -7.79 -5.32 7.48
C GLU A 39 -9.24 -5.65 7.10
N ASN A 40 -9.68 -6.90 7.31
CA ASN A 40 -11.02 -7.36 6.91
C ASN A 40 -11.35 -7.05 5.43
N ASP A 41 -10.39 -7.28 4.53
CA ASP A 41 -10.48 -6.97 3.10
C ASP A 41 -10.67 -5.47 2.76
N ILE A 42 -10.47 -4.56 3.73
CA ILE A 42 -10.57 -3.12 3.55
C ILE A 42 -9.17 -2.48 3.68
N PRO A 43 -8.67 -1.79 2.63
CA PRO A 43 -7.43 -1.03 2.73
C PRO A 43 -7.55 0.15 3.69
N ILE A 44 -6.66 0.21 4.69
CA ILE A 44 -6.58 1.33 5.63
C ILE A 44 -5.67 2.41 5.04
N MET A 45 -6.26 3.30 4.25
CA MET A 45 -5.57 4.36 3.49
C MET A 45 -5.31 5.63 4.33
N LEU A 46 -4.96 5.46 5.60
CA LEU A 46 -4.63 6.56 6.52
C LEU A 46 -3.11 6.62 6.71
N VAL A 47 -2.51 7.79 6.46
CA VAL A 47 -1.05 7.99 6.56
C VAL A 47 -0.52 7.65 7.95
N ASP A 48 -1.28 7.98 9.00
CA ASP A 48 -0.88 7.71 10.40
C ASP A 48 -0.98 6.23 10.79
N ARG A 49 -1.69 5.42 10.00
CA ARG A 49 -1.80 3.97 10.16
C ARG A 49 -0.85 3.21 9.25
N ALA A 50 -0.22 3.90 8.31
CA ALA A 50 0.79 3.31 7.45
C ALA A 50 2.09 3.11 8.23
N ARG A 51 2.74 1.98 8.01
CA ARG A 51 4.10 1.75 8.52
C ARG A 51 5.13 2.13 7.46
N LYS A 52 6.36 2.42 7.88
CA LYS A 52 7.47 2.60 6.95
C LYS A 52 7.89 1.26 6.35
N LEU A 53 8.24 1.28 5.07
CA LEU A 53 8.94 0.17 4.43
C LEU A 53 10.35 0.06 5.01
N LYS A 54 10.82 -1.18 5.18
CA LYS A 54 12.21 -1.48 5.54
C LYS A 54 13.01 -1.69 4.26
N ASP A 55 14.33 -1.52 4.33
CA ASP A 55 15.22 -1.64 3.15
C ASP A 55 15.07 -2.97 2.40
N GLY A 56 14.84 -4.08 3.12
CA GLY A 56 14.62 -5.40 2.51
C GLY A 56 13.27 -5.58 1.82
N GLU A 57 12.38 -4.58 1.85
CA GLU A 57 11.06 -4.59 1.22
C GLU A 57 10.99 -3.67 -0.01
N ILE A 58 12.09 -3.00 -0.35
CA ILE A 58 12.22 -2.06 -1.47
C ILE A 58 12.93 -2.76 -2.63
N THR A 59 12.29 -3.80 -3.19
CA THR A 59 12.86 -4.59 -4.28
C THR A 59 11.83 -4.89 -5.35
#